data_AF-A0A061BL96-F1
#
_entry.id   AF-A0A061BL96-F1
#
_cell.length_a   1.000
_cell.length_b   1.000
_cell.length_c   1.000
_cell.angle_alpha   90.00
_cell.angle_beta   90.00
_cell.angle_gamma   90.00
#
_symmetry.space_group_name_H-M   'P 1'
#
loop_
_entity.id
_entity.type
_entity.pdbx_description
1 polymer ?
#
loop_
_entity_poly.entity_id
_entity_poly.type
_entity_poly.pdbx_seq_one_letter_code
_entity_poly.pdbx_strand_id
1 'polypeptide(L)'
;MVYLTETFYILLQKMYEECNSKCGGATPKCRVAKCPKKCKANEKSPGSTHHSLCDSIINCPSTSSVLCTYGFTLVDRKKLSGTDDVDYKRTCNDLCNALKKVLDGESVLMQLFHSIDKFIYTIRFPFMTLTLALWLLSFLYLLHIMVIRLDLLHIKSHLHSPSSHRIAAQSLLAAARVNKLNRVFYLQP
;
A
#
# COMPACT_ATOMS: atom_id res chain seq x y z
N MET A 1 1.33 -1.76 2.39
CA MET A 1 0.97 -0.77 3.43
C MET A 1 -0.49 -0.28 3.33
N VAL A 2 -1.35 -0.80 2.45
CA VAL A 2 -2.80 -0.44 2.42
C VAL A 2 -3.59 -1.20 3.50
N TYR A 3 -3.16 -2.41 3.85
CA TYR A 3 -3.86 -3.25 4.84
C TYR A 3 -3.80 -2.77 6.30
N LEU A 4 -2.97 -1.77 6.63
CA LEU A 4 -2.74 -1.39 8.03
C LEU A 4 -3.92 -0.61 8.62
N THR A 5 -4.51 0.30 7.84
CA THR A 5 -5.65 1.13 8.27
C THR A 5 -6.92 0.30 8.40
N GLU A 6 -7.19 -0.57 7.43
CA GLU A 6 -8.30 -1.51 7.45
C GLU A 6 -8.19 -2.50 8.62
N THR A 7 -7.01 -3.10 8.82
CA THR A 7 -6.79 -4.03 9.94
C THR A 7 -6.99 -3.33 11.28
N PHE A 8 -6.51 -2.09 11.42
CA PHE A 8 -6.71 -1.31 12.63
C PHE A 8 -8.19 -1.01 12.88
N TYR A 9 -8.96 -0.64 11.85
CA TYR A 9 -10.40 -0.46 11.97
C TYR A 9 -11.11 -1.74 12.44
N ILE A 10 -10.77 -2.89 11.84
CA ILE A 10 -11.33 -4.20 12.23
C ILE A 10 -10.98 -4.54 13.69
N LEU A 11 -9.76 -4.26 14.14
CA LEU A 11 -9.35 -4.48 15.53
C LEU A 11 -10.10 -3.57 16.50
N LEU A 12 -10.29 -2.29 16.16
CA LEU A 12 -11.11 -1.38 16.95
C LEU A 12 -12.57 -1.85 17.03
N GLN A 13 -13.12 -2.35 15.93
CA GLN A 13 -14.48 -2.89 15.89
C GLN A 13 -14.62 -4.11 16.82
N LYS A 14 -13.69 -5.06 16.73
CA LYS A 14 -13.66 -6.24 17.62
C LYS A 14 -13.51 -5.84 19.09
N MET A 15 -12.65 -4.88 19.38
CA MET A 15 -12.50 -4.34 20.74
C MET A 15 -13.80 -3.70 21.25
N TYR A 16 -14.50 -2.94 20.38
CA TYR A 16 -15.80 -2.36 20.71
C TYR A 16 -16.85 -3.43 20.98
N GLU A 17 -16.98 -4.44 20.13
CA GLU A 17 -17.94 -5.54 20.31
C GLU A 17 -17.70 -6.26 21.65
N GLU A 18 -16.43 -6.54 21.97
CA GLU A 18 -16.06 -7.18 23.22
C GLU A 18 -16.32 -6.27 24.44
N CYS A 19 -16.01 -4.97 24.34
CA CYS A 19 -16.37 -3.96 25.34
C CYS A 19 -17.88 -3.91 25.57
N ASN A 20 -18.66 -3.81 24.49
CA ASN A 20 -20.11 -3.69 24.53
C ASN A 20 -20.77 -4.96 25.11
N SER A 21 -20.22 -6.15 24.83
CA SER A 21 -20.70 -7.41 25.40
C SER A 21 -20.51 -7.52 26.92
N LYS A 22 -19.48 -6.86 27.47
CA LYS A 22 -19.10 -6.94 28.89
C LYS A 22 -19.67 -5.78 29.70
N CYS A 23 -19.68 -4.57 29.14
CA CYS A 23 -20.04 -3.34 29.84
C CYS A 23 -21.24 -2.59 29.25
N GLY A 24 -21.64 -2.89 28.02
CA GLY A 24 -22.78 -2.26 27.37
C GLY A 24 -24.10 -3.02 27.59
N GLY A 25 -25.18 -2.43 27.08
CA GLY A 25 -26.51 -3.05 27.01
C GLY A 25 -27.36 -2.96 28.28
N ALA A 26 -28.55 -3.59 28.23
CA ALA A 26 -29.52 -3.59 29.31
C ALA A 26 -29.05 -4.38 30.55
N THR A 27 -28.16 -5.36 30.37
CA THR A 27 -27.62 -6.23 31.43
C THR A 27 -26.11 -6.43 31.26
N PRO A 28 -25.27 -5.46 31.67
CA PRO A 28 -23.83 -5.59 31.56
C PRO A 28 -23.31 -6.67 32.51
N LYS A 29 -22.34 -7.47 32.05
CA LYS A 29 -21.65 -8.47 32.88
C LYS A 29 -20.81 -7.81 33.97
N CYS A 30 -20.27 -6.63 33.69
CA CYS A 30 -19.54 -5.85 34.67
C CYS A 30 -20.50 -5.10 35.60
N ARG A 31 -20.45 -5.43 36.90
CA ARG A 31 -21.33 -4.85 37.93
C ARG A 31 -21.17 -3.33 38.07
N VAL A 32 -19.97 -2.84 37.78
CA VAL A 32 -19.57 -1.42 37.86
C VAL A 32 -19.86 -0.62 36.58
N ALA A 33 -20.50 -1.23 35.58
CA ALA A 33 -20.72 -0.56 34.29
C ALA A 33 -21.85 0.48 34.32
N LYS A 34 -22.83 0.35 35.22
CA LYS A 34 -23.97 1.25 35.33
C LYS A 34 -23.77 2.27 36.44
N CYS A 35 -24.03 3.53 36.13
CA CYS A 35 -24.12 4.55 37.15
C CYS A 35 -25.43 4.44 37.94
N PRO A 36 -25.45 4.93 39.20
CA PRO A 36 -26.66 5.10 39.97
C PRO A 36 -27.72 5.90 39.19
N LYS A 37 -29.01 5.62 39.42
CA LYS A 37 -30.13 6.27 38.71
C LYS A 37 -30.12 7.81 38.80
N LYS A 38 -29.53 8.37 39.86
CA LYS A 38 -29.41 9.82 40.08
C LYS A 38 -28.23 10.47 39.36
N CYS A 39 -27.39 9.70 38.66
CA CYS A 39 -26.25 10.24 37.95
C CYS A 39 -26.68 10.86 36.62
N LYS A 40 -26.40 12.15 36.44
CA LYS A 40 -26.68 12.90 35.20
C LYS A 40 -25.98 12.30 33.97
N ALA A 41 -24.91 11.54 34.16
CA ALA A 41 -24.18 10.90 33.08
C ALA A 41 -24.88 9.67 32.45
N ASN A 42 -25.91 9.11 33.10
CA ASN A 42 -26.75 8.09 32.45
C ASN A 42 -27.57 8.67 31.29
N GLU A 43 -27.82 9.98 31.29
CA GLU A 43 -28.61 10.67 30.28
C GLU A 43 -27.70 11.28 29.20
N LYS A 44 -27.11 10.38 28.39
CA LYS A 44 -26.71 10.59 26.97
C LYS A 44 -25.80 11.77 26.59
N SER A 45 -25.06 12.39 27.51
CA SER A 45 -24.07 13.42 27.16
C SER A 45 -22.62 12.91 27.30
N PRO A 46 -21.83 12.85 26.21
CA PRO A 46 -20.38 12.64 26.30
C PRO A 46 -19.71 13.84 26.99
N GLY A 47 -19.42 13.74 28.28
CA GLY A 47 -18.74 14.82 29.02
C GLY A 47 -19.49 15.34 30.23
N SER A 48 -20.66 14.79 30.55
CA SER A 48 -21.27 15.00 31.86
C SER A 48 -20.41 14.36 32.96
N THR A 49 -20.11 15.14 34.00
CA THR A 49 -19.44 14.68 35.22
C THR A 49 -20.22 13.54 35.89
N HIS A 50 -19.49 12.49 36.26
CA HIS A 50 -20.05 11.39 37.05
C HIS A 50 -20.18 11.79 38.52
N HIS A 51 -21.18 11.27 39.22
CA HIS A 51 -21.27 11.46 40.67
C HIS A 51 -20.15 10.67 41.37
N SER A 52 -19.72 11.11 42.55
CA SER A 52 -18.68 10.44 43.35
C SER A 52 -18.98 8.94 43.59
N LEU A 53 -20.26 8.63 43.80
CA LEU A 53 -20.83 7.28 43.99
C LEU A 53 -20.83 6.38 42.75
N CYS A 54 -20.49 6.88 41.56
CA CYS A 54 -20.37 6.02 40.39
C CYS A 54 -19.13 5.14 40.53
N ASP A 55 -19.10 3.97 39.91
CA ASP A 55 -17.86 3.19 39.85
C ASP A 55 -16.97 3.69 38.72
N SER A 56 -15.66 3.53 38.88
CA SER A 56 -14.70 3.88 37.83
C SER A 56 -14.44 2.69 36.91
N ILE A 57 -13.97 2.98 35.70
CA ILE A 57 -13.56 1.99 34.70
C ILE A 57 -12.46 1.05 35.21
N ILE A 58 -11.66 1.50 36.18
CA ILE A 58 -10.55 0.75 36.77
C ILE A 58 -11.06 -0.40 37.64
N ASN A 59 -12.23 -0.22 38.24
CA ASN A 59 -12.87 -1.26 39.05
C ASN A 59 -13.46 -2.39 38.19
N CYS A 60 -13.48 -2.25 36.86
CA CYS A 60 -13.94 -3.29 35.95
C CYS A 60 -12.77 -4.17 35.47
N PRO A 61 -12.62 -5.41 35.97
CA PRO A 61 -11.50 -6.28 35.59
C PRO A 61 -11.55 -6.71 34.12
N SER A 62 -12.76 -6.73 33.55
CA SER A 62 -12.99 -7.05 32.14
C SER A 62 -12.42 -6.01 31.20
N THR A 63 -12.48 -4.73 31.56
CA THR A 63 -12.13 -3.63 30.65
C THR A 63 -10.63 -3.53 30.44
N SER A 64 -9.86 -3.63 31.53
CA SER A 64 -8.40 -3.63 31.45
C SER A 64 -7.90 -4.83 30.65
N SER A 65 -8.50 -6.00 30.83
CA SER A 65 -8.19 -7.20 30.05
C SER A 65 -8.46 -6.98 28.56
N VAL A 66 -9.63 -6.46 28.17
CA VAL A 66 -9.97 -6.18 26.76
C VAL A 66 -8.95 -5.20 26.17
N LEU A 67 -8.70 -4.07 26.84
CA LEU A 67 -7.74 -3.08 26.36
C LEU A 67 -6.35 -3.69 26.13
N CYS A 68 -5.83 -4.46 27.09
CA CYS A 68 -4.53 -5.10 26.96
C CYS A 68 -4.48 -6.12 25.82
N THR A 69 -5.55 -6.89 25.58
CA THR A 69 -5.63 -7.85 24.46
C THR A 69 -5.48 -7.16 23.10
N TYR A 70 -6.04 -5.96 22.94
CA TYR A 70 -5.92 -5.17 21.71
C TYR A 70 -4.78 -4.15 21.73
N GLY A 71 -3.88 -4.19 22.74
CA GLY A 71 -2.67 -3.37 22.80
C GLY A 71 -2.84 -1.96 23.41
N PHE A 72 -3.95 -1.70 24.10
CA PHE A 72 -4.22 -0.44 24.78
C PHE A 72 -4.00 -0.55 26.29
N THR A 73 -3.61 0.57 26.92
CA THR A 73 -3.47 0.65 28.37
C THR A 73 -4.06 1.96 28.89
N LEU A 74 -4.57 1.92 30.12
CA LEU A 74 -5.05 3.12 30.82
C LEU A 74 -3.85 3.79 31.52
N VAL A 75 -3.43 4.94 30.98
CA VAL A 75 -2.29 5.70 31.51
C VAL A 75 -2.67 6.41 32.82
N ASP A 76 -3.67 7.29 32.77
CA ASP A 76 -4.04 8.15 33.91
C ASP A 76 -5.06 7.50 34.84
N ARG A 77 -4.65 6.40 35.48
CA ARG A 77 -5.54 5.64 36.38
C ARG A 77 -6.09 6.48 37.55
N LYS A 78 -5.31 7.34 38.18
CA LYS A 78 -5.82 8.15 39.32
C LYS A 78 -6.96 9.09 38.88
N LYS A 79 -6.75 9.75 37.74
CA LYS A 79 -7.72 10.66 37.12
C LYS A 79 -8.99 9.95 36.66
N LEU A 80 -8.84 8.79 36.00
CA LEU A 80 -9.97 7.94 35.59
C LEU A 80 -10.74 7.32 36.77
N SER A 81 -10.08 7.15 37.93
CA SER A 81 -10.70 6.67 39.16
C SER A 81 -11.63 7.73 39.78
N GLY A 82 -11.35 9.00 39.51
CA GLY A 82 -12.00 10.13 40.18
C GLY A 82 -11.51 10.35 41.61
N THR A 83 -10.29 9.87 41.95
CA THR A 83 -9.68 10.11 43.27
C THR A 83 -9.15 11.53 43.40
N ASP A 84 -8.57 12.05 42.31
CA ASP A 84 -7.99 13.40 42.28
C ASP A 84 -9.07 14.42 41.90
N ASP A 85 -9.90 14.08 40.91
CA ASP A 85 -10.95 14.95 40.40
C ASP A 85 -12.11 14.13 39.82
N VAL A 86 -13.31 14.37 40.34
CA VAL A 86 -14.54 13.63 40.01
C VAL A 86 -15.00 13.92 38.58
N ASP A 87 -14.61 15.07 38.00
CA ASP A 87 -14.97 15.47 36.63
C ASP A 87 -14.37 14.53 35.57
N TYR A 88 -13.23 13.92 35.87
CA TYR A 88 -12.56 13.00 34.94
C TYR A 88 -12.88 11.54 35.17
N LYS A 89 -13.72 11.23 36.15
CA LYS A 89 -14.18 9.88 36.41
C LYS A 89 -14.94 9.34 35.19
N ARG A 90 -14.60 8.13 34.75
CA ARG A 90 -15.26 7.47 33.60
C ARG A 90 -15.66 6.05 33.97
N THR A 91 -16.80 5.60 33.45
CA THR A 91 -17.23 4.21 33.54
C THR A 91 -16.77 3.39 32.34
N CYS A 92 -16.85 2.06 32.45
CA CYS A 92 -16.62 1.20 31.28
C CYS A 92 -17.63 1.45 30.15
N ASN A 93 -18.89 1.80 30.47
CA ASN A 93 -19.89 2.08 29.45
C ASN A 93 -19.54 3.36 28.65
N ASP A 94 -18.95 4.37 29.30
CA ASP A 94 -18.46 5.57 28.61
C ASP A 94 -17.37 5.24 27.60
N LEU A 95 -16.47 4.30 27.94
CA LEU A 95 -15.44 3.84 27.01
C LEU A 95 -16.08 3.17 25.79
N CYS A 96 -17.04 2.25 25.98
CA CYS A 96 -17.70 1.61 24.85
C CYS A 96 -18.48 2.63 23.99
N ASN A 97 -19.11 3.63 24.61
CA ASN A 97 -19.78 4.71 23.89
C ASN A 97 -18.80 5.60 23.12
N ALA A 98 -17.63 5.90 23.69
CA ALA A 98 -16.58 6.64 22.99
C ALA A 98 -16.06 5.85 21.78
N LEU A 99 -15.83 4.55 21.95
CA LEU A 99 -15.43 3.65 20.86
C LEU A 99 -16.48 3.59 19.75
N LYS A 100 -17.78 3.52 20.12
CA LYS A 100 -18.87 3.56 19.16
C LYS A 100 -18.82 4.82 18.29
N LYS A 101 -18.54 5.98 18.89
CA LYS A 101 -18.44 7.26 18.16
C LYS A 101 -17.23 7.33 17.25
N VAL A 102 -16.11 6.73 17.66
CA VAL A 102 -14.91 6.64 16.83
C VAL A 102 -15.15 5.71 15.63
N LEU A 103 -15.96 4.66 15.80
CA LEU A 103 -16.31 3.72 14.74
C LEU A 103 -17.46 4.16 13.85
N ASP A 104 -18.25 5.15 14.27
CA ASP A 104 -19.40 5.65 13.52
C ASP A 104 -18.92 6.18 12.16
N GLY A 105 -19.66 5.89 11.09
CA GLY A 105 -19.16 6.01 9.70
C GLY A 105 -18.78 7.43 9.26
N GLU A 106 -19.27 8.46 9.95
CA GLU A 106 -18.91 9.88 9.73
C GLU A 106 -17.74 10.36 10.61
N SER A 107 -17.09 9.46 11.34
CA SER A 107 -16.07 9.84 12.29
C SER A 107 -14.82 10.44 11.62
N VAL A 108 -14.15 11.33 12.36
CA VAL A 108 -12.86 11.94 12.00
C VAL A 108 -11.82 10.90 11.60
N LEU A 109 -11.93 9.68 12.13
CA LEU A 109 -11.00 8.59 11.86
C LEU A 109 -11.12 8.06 10.42
N MET A 110 -12.35 7.98 9.88
CA MET A 110 -12.54 7.59 8.48
C MET A 110 -12.00 8.66 7.52
N GLN A 111 -12.24 9.95 7.84
CA GLN A 111 -11.69 11.07 7.07
C GLN A 111 -10.15 11.08 7.12
N LEU A 112 -9.58 10.75 8.27
CA LEU A 112 -8.14 10.61 8.45
C LEU A 112 -7.58 9.50 7.55
N PHE A 113 -8.20 8.32 7.52
CA PHE A 113 -7.75 7.23 6.65
C PHE A 113 -7.83 7.60 5.17
N HIS A 114 -8.94 8.20 4.74
CA HIS A 114 -9.05 8.68 3.37
C HIS A 114 -7.96 9.70 3.01
N SER A 115 -7.65 10.61 3.95
CA SER A 115 -6.60 11.61 3.77
C SER A 115 -5.21 10.98 3.69
N ILE A 116 -4.93 9.96 4.50
CA ILE A 116 -3.67 9.21 4.46
C ILE A 116 -3.53 8.48 3.13
N ASP A 117 -4.57 7.78 2.67
CA ASP A 117 -4.53 7.08 1.38
C ASP A 117 -4.30 8.05 0.22
N LYS A 118 -4.97 9.20 0.24
CA LYS A 118 -4.77 10.26 -0.74
C LYS A 118 -3.35 10.83 -0.71
N PHE A 119 -2.78 11.03 0.48
CA PHE A 119 -1.41 11.51 0.66
C PHE A 119 -0.39 10.50 0.10
N ILE A 120 -0.51 9.23 0.46
CA ILE A 120 0.37 8.17 -0.03
C ILE A 120 0.25 7.99 -1.54
N TYR A 121 -0.98 8.05 -2.08
CA TYR A 121 -1.21 8.03 -3.52
C TYR A 121 -0.50 9.18 -4.23
N THR A 122 -0.69 10.41 -3.72
CA THR A 122 -0.11 11.63 -4.31
C THR A 122 1.41 11.58 -4.33
N ILE A 123 2.05 11.07 -3.27
CA ILE A 123 3.51 10.93 -3.23
C ILE A 123 4.00 9.84 -4.19
N ARG A 124 3.28 8.73 -4.33
CA ARG A 124 3.69 7.61 -5.20
C ARG A 124 3.46 7.86 -6.68
N PHE A 125 2.47 8.67 -7.03
CA PHE A 125 2.13 8.99 -8.41
C PHE A 125 3.33 9.43 -9.28
N PRO A 126 4.15 10.43 -8.89
CA PRO A 126 5.28 10.88 -9.71
C PRO A 126 6.32 9.78 -9.97
N PHE A 127 6.57 8.92 -8.97
CA PHE A 127 7.51 7.80 -9.13
C PHE A 127 7.01 6.73 -10.12
N MET A 128 5.71 6.42 -10.07
CA MET A 128 5.09 5.48 -10.99
C MET A 128 5.12 6.03 -12.42
N THR A 129 4.78 7.31 -12.61
CA THR A 129 4.84 7.95 -13.93
C THR A 129 6.26 8.02 -14.48
N LEU A 130 7.25 8.32 -13.63
CA LEU A 130 8.65 8.37 -14.03
C LEU A 130 9.16 6.98 -14.46
N THR A 131 8.81 5.94 -13.70
CA THR A 131 9.21 4.55 -14.00
C THR A 131 8.59 4.08 -15.31
N LEU A 132 7.30 4.41 -15.54
CA LEU A 132 6.61 4.11 -16.78
C LEU A 132 7.25 4.85 -17.97
N ALA A 133 7.60 6.13 -17.81
CA ALA A 133 8.29 6.90 -18.85
C ALA A 133 9.67 6.32 -19.20
N LEU A 134 10.46 5.91 -18.19
CA LEU A 134 11.75 5.25 -18.40
C LEU A 134 11.61 3.90 -19.12
N TRP A 135 10.56 3.15 -18.80
CA TRP A 135 10.25 1.89 -19.48
C TRP A 135 9.90 2.12 -20.96
N LEU A 136 9.02 3.08 -21.24
CA LEU A 136 8.67 3.45 -22.62
C LEU A 136 9.90 3.93 -23.40
N LEU A 137 10.74 4.75 -22.78
CA LEU A 137 11.98 5.24 -23.40
C LEU A 137 12.93 4.08 -23.73
N SER A 138 13.10 3.14 -22.81
CA SER A 138 13.93 1.94 -23.03
C SER A 138 13.38 1.07 -24.17
N PHE A 139 12.07 0.85 -24.21
CA PHE A 139 11.42 0.10 -25.28
C PHE A 139 11.58 0.78 -26.65
N LEU A 140 11.35 2.09 -26.72
CA LEU A 140 11.56 2.89 -27.94
C LEU A 140 13.02 2.84 -28.40
N TYR A 141 13.98 2.91 -27.48
CA TYR A 141 15.40 2.82 -27.80
C TYR A 141 15.78 1.47 -28.42
N LEU A 142 15.27 0.36 -27.86
CA LEU A 142 15.48 -0.98 -28.43
C LEU A 142 14.85 -1.11 -29.82
N LEU A 143 13.62 -0.62 -30.01
CA LEU A 143 12.94 -0.63 -31.31
C LEU A 143 13.73 0.17 -32.34
N HIS A 144 14.21 1.35 -31.97
CA HIS A 144 15.02 2.21 -32.83
C HIS A 144 16.31 1.51 -33.30
N ILE A 145 17.03 0.83 -32.40
CA ILE A 145 18.22 0.03 -32.77
C ILE A 145 17.84 -1.09 -33.74
N MET A 146 16.75 -1.81 -33.49
CA MET A 146 16.30 -2.91 -34.36
C MET A 146 15.94 -2.42 -35.76
N VAL A 147 15.22 -1.31 -35.86
CA VAL A 147 14.85 -0.70 -37.16
C VAL A 147 16.08 -0.23 -37.91
N ILE A 148 17.02 0.48 -37.26
CA ILE A 148 18.27 0.90 -37.91
C ILE A 148 19.07 -0.30 -38.40
N ARG A 149 19.19 -1.37 -37.60
CA ARG A 149 19.90 -2.58 -38.02
C ARG A 149 19.23 -3.24 -39.22
N LEU A 150 17.89 -3.35 -39.21
CA LEU A 150 17.15 -3.91 -40.34
C LEU A 150 17.29 -3.07 -41.60
N ASP A 151 17.22 -1.74 -41.49
CA ASP A 151 17.35 -0.82 -42.62
C ASP A 151 18.77 -0.84 -43.20
N LEU A 152 19.81 -0.87 -42.34
CA LEU A 152 21.18 -1.08 -42.78
C LEU A 152 21.37 -2.43 -43.49
N LEU A 153 20.74 -3.50 -42.99
CA LEU A 153 20.75 -4.80 -43.66
C LEU A 153 19.99 -4.76 -45.00
N HIS A 154 18.88 -4.03 -45.08
CA HIS A 154 18.06 -3.89 -46.27
C HIS A 154 18.79 -3.09 -47.36
N ILE A 155 19.36 -1.94 -47.02
CA ILE A 155 20.19 -1.12 -47.92
C ILE A 155 21.42 -1.92 -48.37
N LYS A 156 22.11 -2.63 -47.47
CA LYS A 156 23.26 -3.46 -47.82
C LYS A 156 22.86 -4.63 -48.74
N SER A 157 21.70 -5.24 -48.52
CA SER A 157 21.16 -6.29 -49.41
C SER A 157 20.89 -5.75 -50.83
N HIS A 158 20.33 -4.54 -50.93
CA HIS A 158 20.14 -3.86 -52.21
C HIS A 158 21.45 -3.43 -52.87
N LEU A 159 22.46 -3.00 -52.11
CA LEU A 159 23.79 -2.70 -52.67
C LEU A 159 24.55 -3.98 -53.07
N HIS A 160 24.29 -5.11 -52.42
CA HIS A 160 24.97 -6.38 -52.68
C HIS A 160 24.32 -7.22 -53.79
N SER A 161 23.20 -6.79 -54.38
CA SER A 161 22.61 -7.45 -55.55
C SER A 161 22.17 -6.41 -56.59
N PRO A 162 22.74 -6.42 -57.81
CA PRO A 162 22.80 -7.61 -58.66
C PRO A 162 24.18 -7.76 -59.35
N SER A 163 25.18 -8.28 -58.63
CA SER A 163 26.46 -8.68 -59.27
C SER A 163 26.55 -10.19 -59.52
N SER A 164 25.67 -11.00 -58.92
CA SER A 164 25.72 -12.47 -59.05
C SER A 164 25.43 -12.94 -60.49
N HIS A 165 24.54 -12.26 -61.22
CA HIS A 165 24.20 -12.65 -62.61
C HIS A 165 25.08 -11.98 -63.68
N ARG A 166 26.08 -11.16 -63.30
CA ARG A 166 27.06 -10.56 -64.25
C ARG A 166 28.46 -11.16 -64.16
N ILE A 167 28.60 -12.35 -63.58
CA ILE A 167 29.76 -13.19 -63.90
C ILE A 167 29.48 -13.80 -65.28
N ALA A 168 29.84 -13.05 -66.33
CA ALA A 168 29.83 -13.58 -67.68
C ALA A 168 30.72 -14.83 -67.70
N ALA A 169 30.20 -15.99 -68.14
CA ALA A 169 31.02 -17.20 -68.31
C ALA A 169 32.29 -16.95 -69.16
N GLN A 170 32.29 -15.88 -69.96
CA GLN A 170 33.44 -15.38 -70.70
C GLN A 170 34.61 -14.91 -69.82
N SER A 171 34.39 -14.30 -68.64
CA SER A 171 35.49 -13.89 -67.75
C SER A 171 36.12 -15.10 -67.03
N LEU A 172 35.36 -16.16 -66.75
CA LEU A 172 35.89 -17.44 -66.28
C LEU A 172 36.71 -18.17 -67.36
N LEU A 173 36.25 -18.17 -68.63
CA LEU A 173 37.01 -18.76 -69.74
C LEU A 173 38.27 -17.96 -70.08
N ALA A 174 38.26 -16.63 -69.91
CA ALA A 174 39.44 -15.80 -70.08
C ALA A 174 40.51 -16.13 -69.02
N ALA A 175 40.13 -16.25 -67.74
CA ALA A 175 41.04 -16.65 -66.66
C ALA A 175 41.62 -18.07 -66.88
N ALA A 176 40.81 -19.02 -67.36
CA ALA A 176 41.28 -20.35 -67.73
C ALA A 176 42.28 -20.34 -68.92
N ARG A 177 42.12 -19.42 -69.88
CA ARG A 177 43.08 -19.23 -70.98
C ARG A 177 44.38 -18.56 -70.53
N VAL A 178 44.33 -17.61 -69.59
CA VAL A 178 45.53 -16.93 -69.07
C VAL A 178 46.42 -17.90 -68.26
N ASN A 179 45.80 -18.80 -67.48
CA ASN A 179 46.54 -19.85 -66.78
C ASN A 179 47.21 -20.86 -67.74
N LYS A 180 46.71 -20.99 -68.97
CA LYS A 180 47.31 -21.80 -70.04
C LYS A 180 48.46 -21.07 -70.76
N LEU A 181 48.44 -19.74 -70.81
CA LEU A 181 49.51 -18.92 -71.40
C LEU A 181 50.74 -18.75 -70.50
N ASN A 182 50.57 -18.83 -69.17
CA ASN A 182 51.69 -18.75 -68.22
C ASN A 182 52.54 -20.05 -68.13
N ARG A 183 52.30 -21.02 -69.03
CA ARG A 183 53.01 -22.31 -69.13
C ARG A 183 53.83 -22.44 -70.42
N VAL A 184 54.32 -21.34 -70.98
CA VAL A 184 55.34 -21.41 -72.05
C VAL A 184 56.70 -21.67 -71.39
N PHE A 185 57.11 -22.94 -71.45
CA PHE A 185 58.40 -23.43 -70.98
C PHE A 185 59.55 -22.74 -71.72
N TYR A 186 60.55 -22.31 -70.96
CA TYR A 186 61.86 -21.89 -71.44
C TYR A 186 62.53 -23.03 -72.20
N LEU A 187 62.78 -22.82 -73.49
CA LEU A 187 63.81 -23.51 -74.25
C LEU A 187 64.76 -22.44 -74.77
N GLN A 188 65.72 -22.08 -73.92
CA GLN A 188 66.99 -21.48 -74.36
C GLN A 188 67.86 -22.59 -74.95
N PRO A 189 68.53 -22.39 -76.09
CA PRO A 189 69.85 -22.95 -76.31
C PRO A 189 70.92 -22.24 -75.47
#